data_AF-A0A940BEC6-F1
#
_entry.id   AF-A0A940BEC6-F1
#
_cell.length_a   1.000
_cell.length_b   1.000
_cell.length_c   1.000
_cell.angle_alpha   90.00
_cell.angle_beta   90.00
_cell.angle_gamma   90.00
#
_symmetry.space_group_name_H-M   'P 1'
#
loop_
_entity.id
_entity.type
_entity.pdbx_description
1 polymer ?
#
loop_
_entity_poly.entity_id
_entity_poly.type
_entity_poly.pdbx_seq_one_letter_code
_entity_poly.pdbx_strand_id
1 'polypeptide(L)'
;DQVRKLIAQQGDLLKVGVAITGDSYDNQIQYEFVAFKEMNPKMMQEAIENAQLTAEQFAKNSHSKLNKIVSADQGQFSIENRDEYTPWIKKVRVVTTVTYSLKN
;
A
#
# COMPACT_ATOMS: atom_id res chain seq x y z
N ASP A 1 -9.38 13.00 14.37
CA ASP A 1 -8.92 14.40 14.16
C ASP A 1 -8.55 15.19 15.43
N GLN A 2 -9.20 15.01 16.58
CA GLN A 2 -8.80 15.72 17.83
C GLN A 2 -7.35 15.46 18.25
N VAL A 3 -6.87 14.21 18.14
CA VAL A 3 -5.47 13.84 18.47
C VAL A 3 -4.46 14.59 17.61
N ARG A 4 -4.77 14.85 16.33
CA ARG A 4 -3.90 15.61 15.41
C ARG A 4 -3.76 17.09 15.83
N LYS A 5 -4.85 17.70 16.33
CA LYS A 5 -4.83 19.08 16.82
C LYS A 5 -3.97 19.20 18.10
N LEU A 6 -4.03 18.21 18.98
CA LEU A 6 -3.26 18.21 20.23
C LEU A 6 -1.74 18.10 20.00
N ILE A 7 -1.30 17.33 19.01
CA ILE A 7 0.14 17.23 18.64
C ILE A 7 0.67 18.57 18.10
N ALA A 8 -0.11 19.27 17.26
CA ALA A 8 0.26 20.59 16.77
C ALA A 8 0.37 21.62 17.91
N GLN A 9 -0.53 21.55 18.89
CA GLN A 9 -0.52 22.42 20.08
C GLN A 9 0.66 22.17 21.02
N GLN A 10 1.26 20.97 20.99
CA GLN A 10 2.47 20.66 21.76
C GLN A 10 3.67 21.53 21.33
N GLY A 11 3.76 21.88 20.04
CA GLY A 11 4.76 22.81 19.52
C GLY A 11 4.59 24.26 20.00
N ASP A 12 3.36 24.67 20.32
CA ASP A 12 3.09 25.99 20.88
C ASP A 12 3.38 26.05 22.39
N LEU A 13 3.28 24.93 23.11
CA LEU A 13 3.66 24.86 24.54
C LEU A 13 5.18 24.99 24.76
N LEU A 14 6.00 24.56 23.79
CA LEU A 14 7.46 24.79 23.80
C LEU A 14 7.82 26.28 23.73
N LYS A 15 7.03 27.10 23.01
CA LYS A 15 7.26 28.56 22.91
C LYS A 15 7.01 29.31 24.22
N VAL A 16 6.25 28.72 25.15
CA VAL A 16 5.89 29.32 26.45
C VAL A 16 6.85 28.86 27.56
N GLY A 17 7.94 28.17 27.22
CA GLY A 17 9.00 27.83 28.18
C GLY A 17 8.64 26.70 29.15
N VAL A 18 7.58 25.93 28.87
CA VAL A 18 7.27 24.72 29.65
C VAL A 18 8.19 23.60 29.16
N ALA A 19 9.23 23.30 29.94
CA ALA A 19 10.04 22.11 29.71
C ALA A 19 9.16 20.87 29.96
N ILE A 20 8.79 20.16 28.89
CA ILE A 20 8.12 18.87 28.99
C ILE A 20 9.19 17.84 29.38
N THR A 21 9.53 17.80 30.66
CA THR A 21 10.18 16.64 31.27
C THR A 21 9.11 15.58 31.47
N GLY A 22 8.96 14.70 30.47
CA GLY A 22 7.92 13.66 30.43
C GLY A 22 8.43 12.46 29.67
N ASP A 23 9.14 11.63 30.40
CA ASP A 23 9.86 10.41 30.05
C ASP A 23 8.93 9.32 29.46
N SER A 24 8.39 9.51 28.26
CA SER A 24 7.48 8.54 27.60
C SER A 24 7.48 8.65 26.08
N TYR A 25 8.66 8.82 25.47
CA TYR A 25 8.83 8.77 24.01
C TYR A 25 8.68 7.35 23.41
N ASP A 26 8.31 6.35 24.21
CA ASP A 26 8.26 4.95 23.78
C ASP A 26 6.88 4.50 23.26
N ASN A 27 5.86 5.37 23.35
CA ASN A 27 4.54 5.10 22.77
C ASN A 27 4.35 5.89 21.47
N GLN A 28 5.03 5.44 20.40
CA GLN A 28 4.73 5.92 19.05
C GLN A 28 3.25 5.62 18.73
N ILE A 29 2.48 6.65 18.40
CA ILE A 29 1.07 6.52 18.02
C ILE A 29 0.97 5.61 16.79
N GLN A 30 0.45 4.40 16.98
CA GLN A 30 0.23 3.45 15.90
C GLN A 30 -1.09 3.76 15.19
N TYR A 31 -1.00 4.07 13.90
CA TYR A 31 -2.16 4.19 13.04
C TYR A 31 -2.38 2.86 12.33
N GLU A 32 -3.51 2.22 12.59
CA GLU A 32 -3.92 0.99 11.91
C GLU A 32 -4.84 1.27 10.73
N PHE A 33 -4.66 0.54 9.64
CA PHE A 33 -5.53 0.61 8.47
C PHE A 33 -6.55 -0.53 8.51
N VAL A 34 -7.76 -0.24 9.02
CA VAL A 34 -8.84 -1.22 9.21
C VAL A 34 -9.73 -1.45 7.96
N ALA A 35 -9.66 -0.55 6.96
CA ALA A 35 -10.49 -0.62 5.73
C ALA A 35 -9.96 -1.60 4.66
N PHE A 36 -9.05 -2.51 5.04
CA PHE A 36 -8.38 -3.45 4.14
C PHE A 36 -9.34 -4.38 3.39
N LYS A 37 -10.41 -4.84 4.05
CA LYS A 37 -11.33 -5.83 3.46
C LYS A 37 -12.10 -5.30 2.25
N GLU A 38 -12.43 -4.01 2.19
CA GLU A 38 -13.23 -3.43 1.11
C GLU A 38 -12.41 -3.10 -0.13
N MET A 39 -11.13 -2.73 0.05
CA MET A 39 -10.23 -2.39 -1.07
C MET A 39 -9.70 -3.64 -1.81
N ASN A 40 -9.68 -4.78 -1.13
CA ASN A 40 -9.11 -6.04 -1.62
C ASN A 40 -9.64 -6.48 -3.00
N PRO A 41 -10.97 -6.55 -3.26
CA PRO A 41 -11.45 -7.03 -4.56
C PRO A 41 -11.08 -6.11 -5.72
N LYS A 42 -11.18 -4.79 -5.51
CA LYS A 42 -10.91 -3.79 -6.55
C LYS A 42 -9.42 -3.74 -6.93
N MET A 43 -8.53 -3.76 -5.94
CA MET A 43 -7.08 -3.80 -6.20
C MET A 43 -6.67 -5.07 -6.95
N MET A 44 -7.28 -6.21 -6.60
CA MET A 44 -6.99 -7.48 -7.28
C MET A 44 -7.43 -7.46 -8.73
N GLN A 45 -8.62 -6.93 -9.01
CA GLN A 45 -9.11 -6.79 -10.36
C GLN A 45 -8.17 -5.93 -11.21
N GLU A 46 -7.77 -4.75 -10.70
CA GLU A 46 -6.86 -3.85 -11.40
C GLU A 46 -5.48 -4.49 -11.65
N ALA A 47 -4.95 -5.25 -10.69
CA ALA A 47 -3.69 -5.97 -10.85
C ALA A 47 -3.77 -7.05 -11.95
N ILE A 48 -4.87 -7.80 -12.00
CA ILE A 48 -5.10 -8.85 -13.00
C ILE A 48 -5.28 -8.24 -14.40
N GLU A 49 -6.06 -7.15 -14.52
CA GLU A 49 -6.26 -6.44 -15.79
C GLU A 49 -4.92 -5.92 -16.35
N ASN A 50 -4.10 -5.28 -15.51
CA ASN A 50 -2.77 -4.80 -15.91
C ASN A 50 -1.82 -5.95 -16.31
N ALA A 51 -1.85 -7.06 -15.59
CA ALA A 51 -1.06 -8.25 -15.94
C ALA A 51 -1.48 -8.82 -17.30
N GLN A 52 -2.79 -8.89 -17.58
CA GLN A 52 -3.31 -9.35 -18.87
C GLN A 52 -2.88 -8.42 -20.02
N LEU A 53 -3.05 -7.10 -19.86
CA LEU A 53 -2.63 -6.13 -20.88
C LEU A 53 -1.14 -6.25 -21.23
N THR A 54 -0.31 -6.43 -20.21
CA THR A 54 1.14 -6.64 -20.38
C THR A 54 1.41 -7.95 -21.14
N ALA A 55 0.73 -9.04 -20.77
CA ALA A 55 0.89 -10.34 -21.42
C ALA A 55 0.42 -10.31 -22.89
N GLU A 56 -0.66 -9.60 -23.20
CA GLU A 56 -1.11 -9.37 -24.58
C GLU A 56 -0.10 -8.60 -25.42
N GLN A 57 0.52 -7.57 -24.84
CA GLN A 57 1.59 -6.83 -25.51
C GLN A 57 2.81 -7.71 -25.79
N PHE A 58 3.20 -8.56 -24.82
CA PHE A 58 4.27 -9.54 -25.02
C PHE A 58 3.95 -10.53 -26.14
N ALA A 59 2.74 -11.08 -26.16
CA ALA A 59 2.31 -12.01 -27.20
C ALA A 59 2.36 -11.36 -28.59
N LYS A 60 1.85 -10.13 -28.72
CA LYS A 60 1.92 -9.35 -29.98
C LYS A 60 3.36 -9.14 -30.43
N ASN A 61 4.25 -8.75 -29.51
CA ASN A 61 5.67 -8.52 -29.80
C ASN A 61 6.41 -9.81 -30.16
N SER A 62 5.96 -10.97 -29.69
CA SER A 62 6.57 -12.28 -29.99
C SER A 62 5.96 -12.98 -31.21
N HIS A 63 5.04 -12.32 -31.93
CA HIS A 63 4.23 -12.94 -33.00
C HIS A 63 3.45 -14.18 -32.56
N SER A 64 3.07 -14.23 -31.29
CA SER A 64 2.27 -15.30 -30.70
C SER A 64 0.90 -14.77 -30.27
N LYS A 65 -0.03 -15.68 -29.97
CA LYS A 65 -1.30 -15.37 -29.34
C LYS A 65 -1.25 -15.73 -27.86
N LEU A 66 -1.81 -14.85 -27.03
CA LEU A 66 -2.03 -15.18 -25.63
C LEU A 66 -2.98 -16.37 -25.55
N ASN A 67 -2.64 -17.35 -24.72
CA ASN A 67 -3.44 -18.55 -24.49
C ASN A 67 -3.85 -18.61 -23.00
N LYS A 68 -4.22 -19.80 -22.51
CA LYS A 68 -4.64 -20.01 -21.11
C LYS A 68 -3.58 -19.56 -20.09
N ILE A 69 -4.10 -19.16 -18.93
CA ILE A 69 -3.34 -18.99 -17.69
C ILE A 69 -2.77 -20.36 -17.29
N VAL A 70 -1.48 -20.39 -16.98
CA VAL A 70 -0.76 -21.57 -16.50
C VAL A 70 -0.74 -21.58 -14.97
N SER A 71 -0.49 -20.43 -14.37
CA SER A 71 -0.51 -20.25 -12.91
C SER A 71 -0.87 -18.81 -12.56
N ALA A 72 -1.44 -18.65 -11.39
CA ALA A 72 -1.66 -17.35 -10.77
C ALA A 72 -1.28 -17.46 -9.29
N ASP A 73 -0.44 -16.54 -8.84
CA ASP A 73 0.02 -16.44 -7.47
C ASP A 73 -0.19 -15.02 -6.95
N GLN A 74 -0.77 -14.91 -5.76
CA GLN A 74 -0.99 -13.63 -5.10
C GLN A 74 -0.04 -13.53 -3.91
N GLY A 75 0.89 -12.58 -3.99
CA GLY A 75 1.79 -12.24 -2.90
C GLY A 75 1.06 -11.62 -1.72
N GLN A 76 1.76 -11.55 -0.59
CA GLN A 76 1.22 -10.91 0.61
C GLN A 76 1.04 -9.41 0.41
N PHE A 77 0.12 -8.84 1.18
CA PHE A 77 -0.05 -7.40 1.25
C PHE A 77 1.03 -6.80 2.14
N SER A 78 1.64 -5.72 1.68
CA SER A 78 2.44 -4.85 2.53
C SER A 78 1.70 -3.54 2.80
N ILE A 79 1.68 -3.14 4.06
CA ILE A 79 1.09 -1.88 4.52
C ILE A 79 2.20 -1.12 5.24
N GLU A 80 2.66 -0.05 4.63
CA GLU A 80 3.77 0.75 5.13
C GLU A 80 3.35 2.21 5.26
N ASN A 81 4.02 2.97 6.12
CA ASN A 81 3.81 4.42 6.18
C ASN A 81 4.30 5.06 4.87
N ARG A 82 3.61 6.10 4.40
CA ARG A 82 4.05 6.84 3.21
C ARG A 82 5.45 7.43 3.41
N ASP A 83 5.66 8.00 4.59
CA ASP A 83 6.89 8.59 5.11
C ASP A 83 6.87 8.59 6.65
N GLU A 84 8.01 8.85 7.29
CA GLU A 84 8.17 8.84 8.75
C GLU A 84 7.37 9.94 9.46
N TYR A 85 7.09 11.04 8.76
CA TYR A 85 6.46 12.24 9.34
C TYR A 85 4.93 12.25 9.19
N THR A 86 4.36 11.33 8.39
CA THR A 86 2.91 11.18 8.16
C THR A 86 2.45 9.73 8.33
N PRO A 87 2.60 9.15 9.54
CA PRO A 87 2.27 7.74 9.80
C PRO A 87 0.77 7.40 9.63
N TRP A 88 -0.11 8.40 9.51
CA TRP A 88 -1.53 8.20 9.22
C TRP A 88 -1.84 8.00 7.72
N ILE A 89 -0.88 8.23 6.82
CA ILE A 89 -1.02 7.92 5.40
C ILE A 89 -0.27 6.63 5.14
N LYS A 90 -1.00 5.60 4.68
CA LYS A 90 -0.44 4.28 4.40
C LYS A 90 -0.32 4.02 2.91
N LYS A 91 0.77 3.39 2.50
CA LYS A 91 0.94 2.74 1.20
C LYS A 91 0.55 1.28 1.36
N VAL A 92 -0.44 0.85 0.60
CA VAL A 92 -0.87 -0.55 0.54
C VAL A 92 -0.44 -1.12 -0.80
N ARG A 93 0.31 -2.22 -0.78
CA ARG A 93 0.79 -2.90 -1.99
C ARG A 93 0.40 -4.37 -1.94
N VAL A 94 -0.05 -4.88 -3.08
CA VAL A 94 -0.19 -6.30 -3.37
C VAL A 94 0.49 -6.58 -4.69
N VAL A 95 1.17 -7.73 -4.79
CA VAL A 95 1.79 -8.16 -6.04
C VAL A 95 1.08 -9.44 -6.45
N THR A 96 0.46 -9.43 -7.62
CA THR A 96 -0.15 -10.63 -8.22
C THR A 96 0.65 -11.01 -9.45
N THR A 97 1.12 -12.24 -9.49
CA THR A 97 1.89 -12.81 -10.59
C THR A 97 1.00 -13.78 -11.36
N VAL A 98 0.76 -13.49 -12.64
CA VAL A 98 -0.01 -14.38 -13.53
C VAL A 98 0.88 -14.81 -14.68
N THR A 99 1.02 -16.12 -14.86
CA THR A 99 1.79 -16.71 -15.95
C THR A 99 0.85 -17.19 -17.04
N TYR A 100 1.06 -16.73 -18.27
CA TYR A 100 0.29 -17.13 -19.44
C TYR A 100 1.10 -18.02 -20.36
N SER A 101 0.44 -18.99 -20.99
CA SER A 101 1.01 -19.70 -22.12
C SER A 101 0.82 -18.90 -23.40
N LEU A 102 1.73 -19.05 -24.35
CA LEU A 102 1.63 -18.50 -25.70
C LEU A 102 1.40 -19.62 -26.70
N LYS A 103 0.63 -19.34 -27.76
CA LYS A 103 0.39 -20.26 -28.86
C LYS A 103 0.64 -19.56 -30.20
N ASN A 104 1.26 -20.28 -31.13
CA ASN A 104 1.43 -19.84 -32.52
C ASN A 104 0.30 -20.40 -33.39
#